data_AF-A0A316X2C3-F1
#
_entry.id   AF-A0A316X2C3-F1
#
_cell.length_a   1.000
_cell.length_b   1.000
_cell.length_c   1.000
_cell.angle_alpha   90.00
_cell.angle_beta   90.00
_cell.angle_gamma   90.00
#
_symmetry.space_group_name_H-M   'P 1'
#
loop_
_entity.id
_entity.type
_entity.pdbx_description
1 polymer ?
#
loop_
_entity_poly.entity_id
_entity_poly.type
_entity_poly.pdbx_seq_one_letter_code
_entity_poly.pdbx_strand_id
1 'polypeptide(L)'
;MKTIHLFQFKNSISRKIPFFREESKLDNLNDLMTYDLMNTEKVTEFIIEVHEDFIFEDTSREELLQMCKNAKEIIEHYFVTELNDYDVI
;
A
#
# COMPACT_ATOMS: atom_id res chain seq x y z
N MET A 1 13.79 -2.07 20.02
CA MET A 1 12.97 -2.47 18.86
C MET A 1 12.07 -1.30 18.51
N LYS A 2 11.87 -1.03 17.23
CA LYS A 2 10.95 0.01 16.74
C LYS A 2 9.99 -0.60 15.73
N THR A 3 8.76 -0.09 15.70
CA THR A 3 7.78 -0.47 14.68
C THR A 3 7.93 0.44 13.46
N ILE A 4 7.96 -0.15 12.27
CA ILE A 4 7.95 0.57 10.99
C ILE A 4 6.77 0.14 10.15
N HIS A 5 6.35 1.04 9.26
CA HIS A 5 5.28 0.84 8.31
C HIS A 5 5.88 0.80 6.90
N LEU A 6 5.69 -0.31 6.20
CA LEU A 6 6.06 -0.47 4.80
C LEU A 6 4.81 -0.61 3.95
N PHE A 7 4.74 0.13 2.86
CA PHE A 7 3.64 0.12 1.92
C PHE A 7 4.11 -0.49 0.61
N GLN A 8 3.51 -1.61 0.24
CA GLN A 8 3.70 -2.21 -1.08
C GLN A 8 2.56 -1.76 -1.98
N PHE A 9 2.96 -1.21 -3.12
CA PHE A 9 2.07 -0.90 -4.22
C PHE A 9 2.65 -1.45 -5.51
N LYS A 10 1.92 -2.36 -6.15
CA LYS A 10 2.40 -3.12 -7.31
C LYS A 10 3.77 -3.77 -6.98
N ASN A 11 4.81 -3.35 -7.69
CA ASN A 11 6.17 -3.88 -7.56
C ASN A 11 7.08 -3.03 -6.67
N SER A 12 6.56 -1.95 -6.08
CA SER A 12 7.33 -0.96 -5.33
C SER A 12 7.02 -1.06 -3.83
N ILE A 13 8.06 -0.88 -3.00
CA ILE A 13 7.94 -0.79 -1.54
C ILE A 13 8.35 0.62 -1.13
N SER A 14 7.60 1.21 -0.22
CA SER A 14 7.78 2.59 0.23
C SER A 14 7.49 2.73 1.73
N ARG A 15 8.06 3.74 2.39
CA ARG A 15 7.80 4.03 3.82
C ARG A 15 6.52 4.86 4.05
N LYS A 16 5.83 5.26 2.98
CA LYS A 16 4.64 6.10 3.01
C LYS A 16 3.66 5.60 1.95
N ILE A 17 2.36 5.79 2.18
CA ILE A 17 1.33 5.46 1.18
C ILE A 17 1.67 6.21 -0.13
N PRO A 18 1.85 5.51 -1.25
CA PRO A 18 2.24 6.14 -2.51
C PRO A 18 1.05 6.86 -3.15
N PHE A 19 1.12 8.19 -3.28
CA PHE A 19 0.31 9.05 -4.19
C PHE A 19 -1.23 8.90 -4.19
N PHE A 20 -1.84 8.23 -3.21
CA PHE A 20 -3.29 8.20 -3.06
C PHE A 20 -3.76 9.36 -2.17
N ARG A 21 -4.81 10.08 -2.59
CA ARG A 21 -5.50 11.05 -1.75
C ARG A 21 -6.33 10.30 -0.73
N GLU A 22 -6.39 10.77 0.52
CA GLU A 22 -7.24 10.16 1.56
C GLU A 22 -8.71 10.10 1.14
N GLU A 23 -9.16 11.07 0.33
CA GLU A 23 -10.50 11.12 -0.27
C GLU A 23 -10.82 9.94 -1.20
N SER A 24 -9.79 9.28 -1.74
CA SER A 24 -9.94 8.13 -2.65
C SER A 24 -9.95 6.79 -1.90
N LYS A 25 -9.74 6.80 -0.57
CA LYS A 25 -9.71 5.60 0.25
C LYS A 25 -11.13 5.08 0.45
N LEU A 26 -11.33 3.80 0.15
CA LEU A 26 -12.61 3.14 0.40
C LEU A 26 -12.66 2.68 1.86
N ASP A 27 -13.42 3.39 2.69
CA ASP A 27 -13.58 3.05 4.11
C ASP A 27 -14.64 1.95 4.36
N ASN A 28 -15.53 1.67 3.40
CA ASN A 28 -16.62 0.69 3.56
C ASN A 28 -16.80 -0.26 2.36
N LEU A 29 -17.15 -1.52 2.67
CA LEU A 29 -17.55 -2.57 1.71
C LEU A 29 -18.75 -2.17 0.83
N ASN A 30 -19.61 -1.27 1.33
CA ASN A 30 -20.77 -0.78 0.59
C ASN A 30 -20.38 0.22 -0.51
N ASP A 31 -19.27 0.95 -0.33
CA ASP A 31 -18.67 1.75 -1.40
C ASP A 31 -18.07 0.81 -2.46
N LEU A 32 -17.35 -0.24 -2.04
CA LEU A 32 -16.75 -1.22 -2.95
C LEU A 32 -17.75 -1.84 -3.95
N MET A 33 -18.98 -2.16 -3.52
CA MET A 33 -20.05 -2.67 -4.40
C MET A 33 -20.64 -1.61 -5.35
N THR A 34 -20.56 -0.33 -4.99
CA THR A 34 -20.99 0.79 -5.87
C THR A 34 -19.92 1.07 -6.93
N TYR A 35 -18.66 0.76 -6.62
CA TYR A 35 -17.48 0.96 -7.47
C TYR A 35 -17.10 -0.26 -8.34
N ASP A 36 -17.95 -1.28 -8.47
CA ASP A 36 -17.73 -2.42 -9.41
C ASP A 36 -17.58 -1.96 -10.88
N LEU A 37 -17.95 -0.69 -11.17
CA LEU A 37 -17.74 0.00 -12.45
C LEU A 37 -16.41 0.78 -12.56
N MET A 38 -15.62 0.92 -11.48
CA MET A 38 -14.40 1.73 -11.44
C MET A 38 -13.14 0.90 -11.17
N ASN A 39 -12.01 1.31 -11.75
CA ASN A 39 -10.72 0.70 -11.47
C ASN A 39 -10.32 1.00 -10.02
N THR A 40 -10.09 -0.04 -9.21
CA THR A 40 -9.56 0.10 -7.85
C THR A 40 -8.12 -0.37 -7.81
N GLU A 41 -7.29 0.36 -7.08
CA GLU A 41 -5.89 0.05 -6.81
C GLU A 41 -5.74 -0.39 -5.35
N LYS A 42 -4.93 -1.43 -5.12
CA LYS A 42 -4.70 -1.98 -3.78
C LYS A 42 -3.28 -1.64 -3.31
N VAL A 43 -3.19 -1.06 -2.12
CA VAL A 43 -1.93 -0.87 -1.38
C VAL A 43 -1.95 -1.77 -0.16
N THR A 44 -0.89 -2.55 0.02
CA THR A 44 -0.73 -3.39 1.20
C THR A 44 0.23 -2.71 2.16
N GLU A 45 -0.24 -2.41 3.36
CA GLU A 45 0.58 -1.93 4.48
C GLU A 45 1.04 -3.11 5.33
N PHE A 46 2.32 -3.12 5.66
CA PHE A 46 2.98 -4.10 6.50
C PHE A 46 3.53 -3.39 7.73
N ILE A 47 3.09 -3.82 8.90
CA ILE A 47 3.54 -3.31 10.19
C ILE A 47 4.56 -4.32 10.73
N ILE A 48 5.81 -3.87 10.84
CA ILE A 48 6.97 -4.73 11.09
C ILE A 48 7.75 -4.19 12.29
N GLU A 49 8.11 -5.08 13.22
CA GLU A 49 9.03 -4.77 14.31
C GLU A 49 10.47 -4.99 13.85
N VAL A 50 11.30 -3.95 13.93
CA VAL A 50 12.70 -3.97 13.50
C VAL A 50 13.62 -3.50 14.62
N HIS A 51 14.91 -3.79 14.48
CA HIS A 51 15.93 -3.24 15.38
C HIS A 51 16.03 -1.72 15.23
N GLU A 52 16.47 -1.03 16.28
CA GLU A 52 16.56 0.44 16.28
C GLU A 52 17.54 0.94 15.20
N ASP A 53 18.59 0.16 14.93
CA ASP A 53 19.61 0.42 13.92
C ASP A 53 19.16 0.12 12.49
N PHE A 54 17.90 -0.28 12.27
CA PHE A 54 17.38 -0.52 10.92
C PHE A 54 17.36 0.76 10.08
N ILE A 55 18.01 0.70 8.91
CA ILE A 55 18.07 1.77 7.91
C ILE A 55 17.45 1.24 6.61
N PHE A 56 16.31 1.82 6.23
CA PHE A 56 15.57 1.42 5.03
C PHE A 56 16.39 1.57 3.74
N GLU A 57 17.19 2.63 3.64
CA GLU A 57 18.01 2.95 2.45
C GLU A 57 19.17 1.97 2.24
N ASP A 58 19.67 1.35 3.32
CA ASP A 58 20.71 0.32 3.27
C ASP A 58 20.13 -1.09 3.08
N THR A 59 18.79 -1.24 3.16
CA THR A 59 18.12 -2.54 3.05
C THR A 59 17.77 -2.81 1.60
N SER A 60 18.17 -3.98 1.09
CA SER A 60 17.85 -4.35 -0.29
C SER A 60 16.35 -4.59 -0.48
N ARG A 61 15.86 -4.42 -1.71
CA ARG A 61 14.46 -4.71 -2.04
C ARG A 61 14.05 -6.15 -1.70
N GLU A 62 14.95 -7.11 -1.88
CA GLU A 62 14.70 -8.52 -1.58
C GLU A 62 14.54 -8.76 -0.08
N GLU A 63 15.37 -8.12 0.75
CA GLU A 63 15.23 -8.14 2.20
C GLU A 63 13.93 -7.47 2.64
N LEU A 64 13.59 -6.30 2.10
CA LEU A 64 12.32 -5.64 2.40
C LEU A 64 11.12 -6.53 2.06
N LEU A 65 11.16 -7.24 0.92
CA LEU A 65 10.12 -8.21 0.53
C LEU A 65 10.03 -9.37 1.53
N GLN A 66 11.14 -9.89 2.02
CA GLN A 66 11.15 -10.94 3.05
C GLN A 66 10.60 -10.42 4.37
N MET A 67 10.94 -9.19 4.75
CA MET A 67 10.39 -8.54 5.94
C MET A 67 8.88 -8.37 5.83
N CYS A 68 8.36 -7.93 4.68
CA CYS A 68 6.92 -7.85 4.43
C CYS A 68 6.22 -9.21 4.54
N LYS A 69 6.83 -10.29 4.03
CA LYS A 69 6.29 -11.66 4.18
C LYS A 69 6.23 -12.14 5.63
N ASN A 70 7.14 -11.64 6.47
CA ASN A 70 7.22 -11.95 7.89
C ASN A 70 6.50 -10.90 8.77
N ALA A 71 5.77 -9.96 8.16
CA ALA A 71 5.06 -8.93 8.90
C ALA A 71 4.00 -9.57 9.80
N LYS A 72 3.93 -9.09 11.04
CA LYS A 72 2.98 -9.59 12.03
C LYS A 72 1.56 -9.11 11.74
N GLU A 73 1.45 -7.91 11.17
CA GLU A 73 0.17 -7.28 10.85
C GLU A 73 0.24 -6.70 9.44
N ILE A 74 -0.83 -6.98 8.69
CA ILE A 74 -0.99 -6.61 7.29
C ILE A 74 -2.35 -5.93 7.14
N ILE A 75 -2.36 -4.73 6.58
CA ILE A 75 -3.57 -3.95 6.34
C ILE A 75 -3.68 -3.71 4.84
N GLU A 76 -4.82 -4.03 4.24
CA GLU A 76 -5.09 -3.75 2.84
C GLU A 76 -5.88 -2.45 2.72
N HIS A 77 -5.33 -1.49 1.97
CA HIS A 77 -5.99 -0.24 1.62
C HIS A 77 -6.43 -0.31 0.17
N TYR A 78 -7.69 0.01 -0.08
CA TYR A 78 -8.29 0.04 -1.41
C TYR A 78 -8.55 1.49 -1.80
N PHE A 79 -8.07 1.88 -2.97
CA PHE A 79 -8.22 3.22 -3.49
C PHE A 79 -8.93 3.20 -4.83
N VAL A 80 -9.88 4.10 -5.03
CA VAL A 80 -10.49 4.32 -6.35
C VAL A 80 -9.50 5.09 -7.20
N THR A 81 -9.15 4.57 -8.37
CA THR A 81 -8.54 5.37 -9.43
C THR A 81 -9.65 5.85 -10.33
N GLU A 82 -9.80 7.17 -10.47
CA GLU A 82 -10.71 7.74 -11.45
C GLU A 82 -10.47 7.04 -12.80
N LEU A 83 -11.56 6.54 -13.39
CA LEU A 83 -11.54 6.08 -14.78
C LEU A 83 -10.85 7.17 -15.58
N ASN A 84 -9.72 6.80 -16.18
CA ASN A 84 -8.99 7.65 -17.08
C ASN A 84 -10.02 8.17 -18.10
N ASP A 85 -10.38 9.45 -18.03
CA ASP A 85 -11.19 10.17 -19.04
C ASP A 85 -10.39 10.33 -20.36
N TYR A 86 -9.58 9.32 -20.68
CA TYR A 86 -8.72 9.21 -21.85
C TYR A 86 -9.27 8.19 -22.86
N ASP A 87 -10.59 7.98 -22.88
CA ASP A 87 -11.31 7.61 -24.10
C ASP A 87 -11.79 8.88 -24.83
N VAL A 88 -10.83 9.77 -25.12
CA VAL A 88 -11.00 10.78 -26.17
C VAL A 88 -9.93 10.49 -27.22
N ILE A 89 -10.30 9.63 -28.17
CA ILE A 89 -9.65 9.53 -29.49
C ILE A 89 -10.44 10.41 -30.47
#